data_AF-A0A0F8ZDE5-F1
#
_entry.id   AF-A0A0F8ZDE5-F1
#
_cell.length_a   1.000
_cell.length_b   1.000
_cell.length_c   1.000
_cell.angle_alpha   90.00
_cell.angle_beta   90.00
_cell.angle_gamma   90.00
#
_symmetry.space_group_name_H-M   'P 1'
#
loop_
_entity.id
_entity.type
_entity.pdbx_description
1 polymer ?
#
loop_
_entity_poly.entity_id
_entity_poly.type
_entity_poly.pdbx_seq_one_letter_code
_entity_poly.pdbx_strand_id
1 'polypeptide(L)'
;TEQNWKVMEPNQKAIEKGYSKRRGRVMFPTSHDITMESLNGCLIVLKKLIDSGNEILITTKPILSVIKIICNNFYKKKDLIQFRFTITSLSNKLLSYWEPGAPPFDERLKSLIHGYEQGYKTDRWRAG
;
A
#
# COMPACT_ATOMS: atom_id res chain seq x y z
N THR A 1 9.41 -26.86 -3.87
CA THR A 1 9.93 -26.20 -5.08
C THR A 1 9.26 -24.85 -5.24
N GLU A 2 10.06 -23.81 -5.46
CA GLU A 2 9.70 -22.38 -5.49
C GLU A 2 8.89 -21.97 -6.75
N GLN A 3 7.99 -22.82 -7.24
CA GLN A 3 7.43 -22.69 -8.59
C GLN A 3 5.93 -22.37 -8.68
N ASN A 4 5.29 -21.89 -7.60
CA ASN A 4 3.87 -21.47 -7.66
C ASN A 4 3.62 -19.96 -7.51
N TRP A 5 4.63 -19.09 -7.62
CA TRP A 5 4.46 -17.64 -7.36
C TRP A 5 4.39 -16.72 -8.58
N LYS A 6 4.16 -17.25 -9.79
CA LYS A 6 4.15 -16.45 -11.02
C LYS A 6 2.87 -16.61 -11.81
N VAL A 7 1.78 -16.07 -11.27
CA VAL A 7 0.86 -15.13 -11.93
C VAL A 7 0.01 -14.57 -10.78
N MET A 8 0.30 -13.37 -10.26
CA MET A 8 -0.66 -12.69 -9.38
C MET A 8 -1.83 -12.26 -10.25
N GLU A 9 -2.78 -13.16 -10.48
CA GLU A 9 -4.05 -12.78 -11.08
C GLU A 9 -4.75 -11.77 -10.15
N PRO A 10 -5.19 -10.62 -10.67
CA PRO A 10 -5.98 -9.68 -9.89
C PRO A 10 -7.14 -10.42 -9.24
N ASN A 11 -7.41 -10.17 -7.95
CA ASN A 11 -8.54 -10.80 -7.26
C ASN A 11 -9.85 -10.30 -7.87
N GLN A 12 -10.30 -10.99 -8.91
CA GLN A 12 -11.42 -10.60 -9.75
C GLN A 12 -12.72 -10.47 -8.93
N LYS A 13 -12.91 -11.34 -7.92
CA LYS A 13 -14.02 -11.24 -6.97
C LYS A 13 -13.99 -9.93 -6.18
N ALA A 14 -12.81 -9.48 -5.75
CA ALA A 14 -12.66 -8.20 -5.05
C ALA A 14 -12.91 -7.01 -5.99
N ILE A 15 -12.53 -7.14 -7.26
CA ILE A 15 -12.78 -6.12 -8.29
C ILE A 15 -14.27 -6.02 -8.61
N GLU A 16 -14.98 -7.13 -8.78
CA GLU A 16 -16.40 -7.14 -9.16
C GLU A 16 -17.31 -6.70 -8.02
N LYS A 17 -16.93 -7.00 -6.78
CA LYS A 17 -17.69 -6.69 -5.58
C LYS A 17 -18.04 -5.20 -5.45
N GLY A 18 -19.29 -4.93 -5.08
CA GLY A 18 -19.73 -3.63 -4.58
C GLY A 18 -19.34 -3.44 -3.12
N TYR A 19 -18.90 -2.24 -2.75
CA TYR A 19 -18.50 -1.91 -1.39
C TYR A 19 -19.44 -0.85 -0.81
N SER A 20 -19.98 -1.10 0.37
CA SER A 20 -20.70 -0.09 1.16
C SER A 20 -19.77 0.61 2.14
N LYS A 21 -20.23 1.73 2.71
CA LYS A 21 -19.53 2.40 3.81
C LYS A 21 -19.49 1.50 5.03
N ARG A 22 -18.31 1.33 5.63
CA ARG A 22 -18.09 0.58 6.87
C ARG A 22 -17.87 1.52 8.04
N ARG A 23 -18.18 1.06 9.24
CA ARG A 23 -17.86 1.75 10.49
C ARG A 23 -16.38 1.55 10.80
N GLY A 24 -15.65 2.63 11.05
CA GLY A 24 -14.21 2.60 11.29
C GLY A 24 -13.39 2.56 10.00
N ARG A 25 -12.11 2.24 10.15
CA ARG A 25 -11.15 2.28 9.05
C ARG A 25 -10.99 0.91 8.39
N VAL A 26 -11.05 0.88 7.06
CA VAL A 26 -10.84 -0.32 6.26
C VAL A 26 -9.36 -0.49 5.98
N MET A 27 -8.77 -1.58 6.49
CA MET A 27 -7.39 -1.94 6.17
C MET A 27 -7.32 -2.52 4.75
N PHE A 28 -6.34 -2.08 3.97
CA PHE A 28 -6.13 -2.53 2.61
C PHE A 28 -4.63 -2.46 2.25
N PRO A 29 -4.09 -3.39 1.47
CA PRO A 29 -4.56 -4.75 1.25
C PRO A 29 -4.53 -5.57 2.55
N THR A 30 -5.25 -6.70 2.59
CA THR A 30 -5.31 -7.58 3.76
C THR A 30 -4.36 -8.77 3.70
N SER A 31 -3.70 -9.02 2.57
CA SER A 31 -2.96 -10.25 2.31
C SER A 31 -1.52 -10.03 1.82
N HIS A 32 -1.34 -9.27 0.74
CA HIS A 32 -0.04 -9.04 0.11
C HIS A 32 0.18 -7.56 -0.12
N ASP A 33 1.44 -7.14 -0.17
CA ASP A 33 1.85 -5.78 -0.49
C ASP A 33 1.38 -5.34 -1.89
N ILE A 34 1.24 -4.02 -2.08
CA ILE A 34 0.90 -3.46 -3.39
C ILE A 34 2.19 -3.36 -4.21
N THR A 35 2.27 -4.14 -5.28
CA THR A 35 3.37 -4.13 -6.25
C THR A 35 2.92 -3.45 -7.54
N MET A 36 3.85 -3.20 -8.46
CA MET A 36 3.49 -2.64 -9.77
C MET A 36 2.54 -3.56 -10.55
N GLU A 37 2.71 -4.89 -10.41
CA GLU A 37 1.87 -5.90 -11.06
C GLU A 37 0.44 -5.91 -10.51
N SER A 38 0.26 -5.75 -9.19
CA SER A 38 -1.06 -5.75 -8.55
C SER A 38 -1.72 -4.38 -8.48
N LEU A 39 -1.01 -3.31 -8.88
CA LEU A 39 -1.43 -1.93 -8.72
C LEU A 39 -2.76 -1.63 -9.39
N ASN A 40 -2.96 -2.06 -10.64
CA ASN A 40 -4.17 -1.72 -11.39
C ASN A 40 -5.43 -2.27 -10.68
N GLY A 41 -5.41 -3.55 -10.29
CA GLY A 41 -6.50 -4.15 -9.52
C GLY A 41 -6.72 -3.45 -8.17
N CYS A 42 -5.62 -3.08 -7.51
CA CYS A 42 -5.68 -2.35 -6.24
C CYS A 42 -6.31 -0.95 -6.39
N LEU A 43 -5.99 -0.20 -7.45
CA LEU A 43 -6.58 1.11 -7.73
C LEU A 43 -8.10 1.01 -7.94
N ILE A 44 -8.58 -0.02 -8.62
CA ILE A 44 -10.02 -0.25 -8.83
C ILE A 44 -10.73 -0.47 -7.49
N VAL A 45 -10.19 -1.36 -6.64
CA VAL A 45 -10.78 -1.66 -5.34
C VAL A 45 -10.71 -0.46 -4.40
N LEU A 46 -9.56 0.22 -4.35
CA LEU A 46 -9.38 1.45 -3.57
C LEU A 46 -10.39 2.51 -4.00
N LYS A 47 -10.55 2.74 -5.31
CA LYS A 47 -11.52 3.69 -5.84
C LYS A 47 -12.93 3.36 -5.37
N LYS A 48 -13.36 2.10 -5.47
CA LYS A 48 -14.69 1.66 -5.00
C LYS A 48 -14.86 1.89 -3.50
N LEU A 49 -13.88 1.52 -2.68
CA LEU A 49 -13.93 1.72 -1.24
C LEU A 49 -14.03 3.21 -0.87
N ILE A 50 -13.19 4.04 -1.48
CA ILE A 50 -13.10 5.48 -1.24
C ILE A 50 -14.36 6.21 -1.75
N ASP A 51 -14.87 5.86 -2.93
CA ASP A 51 -16.08 6.45 -3.51
C ASP A 51 -17.31 6.14 -2.64
N SER A 52 -17.34 4.99 -1.97
CA SER A 52 -18.34 4.65 -0.95
C SER A 52 -18.13 5.35 0.41
N GLY A 53 -17.16 6.26 0.52
CA GLY A 53 -16.92 7.07 1.71
C GLY A 53 -16.26 6.33 2.87
N ASN A 54 -15.52 5.24 2.58
CA ASN A 54 -14.72 4.56 3.58
C ASN A 54 -13.43 5.33 3.87
N GLU A 55 -13.02 5.37 5.14
CA GLU A 55 -11.65 5.69 5.51
C GLU A 55 -10.78 4.45 5.30
N ILE A 56 -9.62 4.62 4.67
CA ILE A 56 -8.71 3.53 4.27
C ILE A 56 -7.40 3.65 5.03
N LEU A 57 -6.95 2.52 5.58
CA LEU A 57 -5.59 2.34 6.07
C LEU A 57 -4.82 1.49 5.07
N ILE A 58 -3.95 2.11 4.29
CA ILE A 58 -3.10 1.42 3.32
C ILE A 58 -1.89 0.82 4.04
N THR A 59 -1.82 -0.50 4.15
CA THR A 59 -0.75 -1.26 4.80
C THR A 59 0.10 -1.99 3.76
N THR A 60 1.35 -1.56 3.57
CA THR A 60 2.25 -2.20 2.58
C THR A 60 3.72 -1.98 2.93
N LYS A 61 4.61 -2.85 2.43
CA LYS A 61 6.01 -2.52 2.16
C LYS A 61 6.05 -1.62 0.94
N PRO A 62 6.36 -0.33 1.10
CA PRO A 62 6.11 0.63 0.02
C PRO A 62 7.20 0.59 -1.05
N ILE A 63 6.75 0.80 -2.29
CA ILE A 63 7.58 1.06 -3.47
C ILE A 63 7.25 2.48 -3.93
N LEU A 64 8.26 3.33 -4.15
CA LEU A 64 8.04 4.76 -4.35
C LEU A 64 7.16 5.04 -5.58
N SER A 65 7.39 4.32 -6.67
CA SER A 65 6.61 4.45 -7.90
C SER A 65 5.13 4.11 -7.68
N VAL A 66 4.85 3.04 -6.92
CA VAL A 66 3.49 2.63 -6.54
C VAL A 66 2.82 3.71 -5.68
N ILE A 67 3.51 4.21 -4.65
CA ILE A 67 2.96 5.24 -3.75
C ILE A 67 2.66 6.54 -4.51
N LYS A 68 3.57 6.98 -5.40
CA LYS A 68 3.33 8.13 -6.28
C LYS A 68 2.05 7.99 -7.10
N ILE A 69 1.83 6.82 -7.70
CA ILE A 69 0.63 6.57 -8.51
C ILE A 69 -0.63 6.61 -7.63
N ILE A 70 -0.61 5.99 -6.45
CA ILE A 70 -1.74 6.02 -5.51
C ILE A 70 -2.05 7.47 -5.08
N CYS A 71 -1.02 8.24 -4.70
CA CYS A 71 -1.18 9.64 -4.31
C CYS A 71 -1.80 10.47 -5.45
N ASN A 72 -1.29 10.33 -6.67
CA ASN A 72 -1.81 11.06 -7.83
C ASN A 72 -3.25 10.68 -8.18
N ASN A 73 -3.64 9.40 -8.03
CA ASN A 73 -5.01 8.95 -8.33
C ASN A 73 -6.04 9.46 -7.31
N PHE A 74 -5.63 9.65 -6.05
CA PHE A 74 -6.56 9.95 -4.96
C PHE A 74 -6.30 11.29 -4.27
N TYR A 75 -5.56 12.21 -4.88
CA TYR A 75 -5.15 13.47 -4.24
C TYR A 75 -6.33 14.28 -3.68
N LYS A 76 -7.47 14.31 -4.39
CA LYS A 76 -8.70 15.02 -3.96
C LYS A 76 -9.38 14.37 -2.76
N LYS A 77 -9.05 13.12 -2.44
CA LYS A 77 -9.66 12.32 -1.38
C LYS A 77 -8.62 11.83 -0.38
N LYS A 78 -7.46 12.50 -0.31
CA LYS A 78 -6.34 12.11 0.55
C LYS A 78 -6.70 12.05 2.03
N ASP A 79 -7.67 12.84 2.49
CA ASP A 79 -8.11 12.84 3.90
C ASP A 79 -8.74 11.52 4.35
N LEU A 80 -9.27 10.75 3.39
CA LEU A 80 -9.82 9.40 3.59
C LEU A 80 -8.73 8.32 3.58
N ILE A 81 -7.47 8.65 3.28
CA ILE A 81 -6.38 7.68 3.15
C ILE A 81 -5.33 7.94 4.23
N GLN A 82 -4.94 6.88 4.92
CA GLN A 82 -3.77 6.86 5.79
C GLN A 82 -2.83 5.75 5.37
N PHE A 83 -1.54 6.05 5.24
CA PHE A 83 -0.51 5.06 4.97
C PHE A 83 0.11 4.53 6.27
N ARG A 84 0.23 3.20 6.36
CA ARG A 84 0.99 2.46 7.36
C ARG A 84 2.04 1.63 6.63
N PHE A 85 3.27 2.15 6.59
CA PHE A 85 4.36 1.50 5.90
C PHE A 85 5.13 0.54 6.82
N THR A 86 5.40 -0.65 6.31
CA THR A 86 6.17 -1.67 7.03
C THR A 86 7.66 -1.46 6.79
N ILE A 87 8.36 -0.91 7.78
CA ILE A 87 9.82 -0.74 7.78
C ILE A 87 10.40 -1.62 8.90
N THR A 88 10.86 -2.81 8.53
CA THR A 88 11.26 -3.87 9.49
C THR A 88 12.74 -3.79 9.90
N SER A 89 13.59 -3.10 9.14
CA SER A 89 15.00 -2.91 9.45
C SER A 89 15.57 -1.70 8.71
N LEU A 90 16.55 -1.05 9.32
CA LEU A 90 17.34 0.04 8.71
C LEU A 90 18.52 -0.50 7.88
N SER A 91 18.86 -1.79 8.01
CA SER A 91 19.97 -2.42 7.33
C SER A 91 19.49 -3.18 6.09
N ASN A 92 19.88 -2.69 4.91
CA ASN A 92 19.63 -3.38 3.64
C ASN A 92 20.20 -4.81 3.65
N LYS A 93 21.33 -5.05 4.34
CA LYS A 93 21.92 -6.39 4.47
C LYS A 93 21.00 -7.36 5.23
N LEU A 94 20.41 -6.89 6.34
CA LEU A 94 19.44 -7.69 7.09
C LEU A 94 18.14 -7.87 6.30
N LEU A 95 17.67 -6.83 5.62
CA LEU A 95 16.47 -6.92 4.77
C LEU A 95 16.64 -7.91 3.63
N SER A 96 17.77 -7.90 2.91
CA SER A 96 18.01 -8.84 1.82
C SER A 96 18.15 -10.28 2.30
N TYR A 97 18.64 -10.49 3.54
CA TYR A 97 18.72 -11.82 4.14
C TYR A 97 17.35 -12.38 4.55
N TRP A 98 16.50 -11.56 5.18
CA TRP A 98 15.20 -11.99 5.72
C TRP A 98 14.04 -11.83 4.73
N GLU A 99 14.14 -10.90 3.78
CA GLU A 99 13.10 -10.54 2.81
C GLU A 99 13.70 -10.36 1.40
N PRO A 100 14.32 -11.40 0.81
CA PRO A 100 14.89 -11.31 -0.53
C PRO A 100 13.82 -10.86 -1.54
N GLY A 101 14.11 -9.80 -2.29
CA GLY A 101 13.19 -9.20 -3.28
C GLY A 101 12.26 -8.11 -2.75
N ALA A 102 12.23 -7.85 -1.43
CA ALA A 102 11.47 -6.72 -0.88
C ALA A 102 12.17 -5.37 -1.13
N PRO A 103 11.43 -4.24 -1.12
CA PRO A 103 12.03 -2.92 -1.27
C PRO A 103 13.08 -2.64 -0.19
N PRO A 104 14.24 -2.05 -0.53
CA PRO A 104 15.27 -1.69 0.44
C PRO A 104 14.79 -0.55 1.34
N PHE A 105 15.49 -0.34 2.46
CA PHE A 105 15.14 0.68 3.44
C PHE A 105 14.99 2.08 2.81
N ASP A 106 15.93 2.49 1.96
CA ASP A 106 15.93 3.81 1.33
C ASP A 106 14.68 4.04 0.47
N GLU A 107 14.23 3.01 -0.25
CA GLU A 107 13.01 3.07 -1.05
C GLU A 107 11.77 3.23 -0.16
N ARG A 108 11.76 2.53 0.98
CA ARG A 108 10.66 2.64 1.94
C ARG A 108 10.62 4.01 2.61
N LEU A 109 11.78 4.55 2.96
CA LEU A 109 11.91 5.89 3.54
C LEU A 109 11.49 6.98 2.54
N LYS A 110 11.94 6.90 1.29
CA LYS A 110 11.51 7.84 0.23
C LYS A 110 10.00 7.82 0.03
N SER A 111 9.39 6.64 0.11
CA SER A 111 7.94 6.48 0.01
C SER A 111 7.19 7.14 1.17
N LEU A 112 7.72 6.99 2.40
CA LEU A 112 7.21 7.67 3.59
C LEU A 112 7.25 9.20 3.45
N ILE A 113 8.42 9.72 3.08
CA ILE A 113 8.64 11.16 2.86
C ILE A 113 7.67 11.66 1.80
N HIS A 114 7.58 10.98 0.65
CA HIS A 114 6.70 11.40 -0.44
C HIS A 114 5.23 11.44 0.00
N GLY A 115 4.72 10.41 0.69
CA GLY A 115 3.35 10.40 1.19
C GLY A 115 3.06 11.59 2.13
N TYR A 116 4.00 11.87 3.04
CA TYR A 116 3.89 13.00 3.96
C TYR A 116 3.90 14.35 3.21
N GLU A 117 4.82 14.56 2.28
CA GLU A 117 4.94 15.79 1.49
C GLU A 117 3.71 16.06 0.61
N GLN A 118 3.03 15.02 0.12
CA GLN A 118 1.76 15.15 -0.61
C GLN A 118 0.56 15.45 0.32
N GLY A 119 0.79 15.50 1.64
CA GLY A 119 -0.21 15.79 2.66
C GLY A 119 -1.11 14.60 2.99
N TYR A 120 -0.65 13.36 2.78
CA TYR A 120 -1.34 12.18 3.27
C TYR A 120 -1.02 11.95 4.74
N LYS A 121 -1.97 11.36 5.48
CA LYS A 121 -1.70 10.85 6.83
C LYS A 121 -0.73 9.67 6.71
N THR A 122 0.40 9.76 7.39
CA THR A 122 1.34 8.65 7.55
C THR A 122 1.45 8.33 9.04
N ASP A 123 1.58 7.05 9.38
CA ASP A 123 1.91 6.70 10.76
C ASP A 123 3.28 7.27 11.12
N ARG A 124 3.35 8.07 12.19
CA ARG A 124 4.62 8.61 12.70
C ARG A 124 5.53 7.44 13.11
N TRP A 125 6.72 7.36 12.54
CA TRP A 125 7.80 6.52 13.04
C TRP A 125 8.09 6.93 14.50
N ARG A 126 7.83 6.03 15.46
CA ARG A 126 8.41 6.12 16.79
C ARG A 126 9.65 5.24 16.76
N ALA A 127 10.82 5.86 16.70
CA ALA A 127 12.05 5.16 17.07
C ALA A 127 11.87 4.73 18.53
N GLY A 128 11.86 3.42 18.77
CA GLY A 128 12.02 2.86 20.12
C GLY A 128 13.47 2.95 20.55
#